data_AF-A0A538G6C0-F1
#
_entry.id   AF-A0A538G6C0-F1
#
_cell.length_a   1.000
_cell.length_b   1.000
_cell.length_c   1.000
_cell.angle_alpha   90.00
_cell.angle_beta   90.00
_cell.angle_gamma   90.00
#
_symmetry.space_group_name_H-M   'P 1'
#
loop_
_entity.id
_entity.type
_entity.pdbx_description
1 polymer ?
#
loop_
_entity_poly.entity_id
_entity_poly.type
_entity_poly.pdbx_seq_one_letter_code
_entity_poly.pdbx_strand_id
1 'polypeptide(L)'
;MATMAEVITENTIRVLDHGFVALDGALATDLAVVNGARVSFNQESQEMTERDEGLIRFLMREKHGSPFEHGYFRFLVKAPL
;
A
#
# COMPACT_ATOMS: atom_id res chain seq x y z
N MET A 1 -27.21 -23.47 -10.91
CA MET A 1 -25.96 -23.32 -11.69
C MET A 1 -25.88 -21.87 -12.15
N ALA A 2 -25.34 -20.98 -11.33
CA ALA A 2 -24.98 -19.64 -11.74
C ALA A 2 -23.46 -19.57 -11.69
N THR A 3 -22.83 -19.78 -12.83
CA THR A 3 -21.42 -19.47 -13.03
C THR A 3 -21.28 -17.96 -12.92
N MET A 4 -20.93 -17.49 -11.72
CA MET A 4 -20.34 -16.16 -11.55
C MET A 4 -19.03 -16.23 -12.32
N ALA A 5 -19.03 -15.71 -13.54
CA ALA A 5 -17.82 -15.43 -14.28
C ALA A 5 -16.95 -14.58 -13.35
N GLU A 6 -15.88 -15.19 -12.87
CA GLU A 6 -14.87 -14.57 -12.03
C GLU A 6 -14.34 -13.38 -12.85
N VAL A 7 -14.80 -12.17 -12.53
CA VAL A 7 -14.22 -10.95 -13.09
C VAL A 7 -12.88 -10.81 -12.38
N ILE A 8 -11.90 -11.57 -12.87
CA ILE A 8 -10.52 -11.49 -12.43
C ILE A 8 -10.00 -10.20 -13.05
N THR A 9 -10.06 -9.11 -12.30
CA THR A 9 -9.40 -7.84 -12.64
C THR A 9 -7.89 -8.06 -12.73
N GLU A 10 -7.19 -7.23 -13.52
CA GLU A 10 -5.73 -7.33 -13.76
C GLU A 10 -4.89 -7.36 -12.47
N ASN A 11 -5.41 -6.82 -11.37
CA ASN A 11 -4.78 -6.77 -10.05
C ASN A 11 -5.02 -8.02 -9.18
N THR A 12 -5.28 -9.18 -9.77
CA THR A 12 -5.56 -10.43 -9.04
C THR A 12 -4.42 -11.43 -9.15
N ILE A 13 -4.00 -11.97 -8.02
CA ILE A 13 -3.04 -13.08 -7.94
C ILE A 13 -3.78 -14.33 -7.44
N ARG A 14 -3.73 -15.42 -8.22
CA ARG A 14 -4.24 -16.74 -7.81
C ARG A 14 -3.31 -17.35 -6.77
N VAL A 15 -3.88 -17.89 -5.69
CA VAL A 15 -3.12 -18.45 -4.56
C VAL A 15 -3.73 -19.78 -4.17
N LEU A 16 -2.89 -20.81 -3.95
CA LEU A 16 -3.32 -22.20 -3.74
C LEU A 16 -4.09 -22.76 -4.96
N ASP A 17 -4.98 -23.71 -4.71
CA ASP A 17 -5.84 -24.41 -5.67
C ASP A 17 -7.09 -23.61 -6.04
N HIS A 18 -7.68 -22.90 -5.07
CA HIS A 18 -8.98 -22.24 -5.24
C HIS A 18 -9.04 -20.80 -4.73
N GLY A 19 -7.95 -20.27 -4.15
CA GLY A 19 -7.89 -18.94 -3.55
C GLY A 19 -7.37 -17.86 -4.48
N PHE A 20 -7.51 -16.61 -4.04
CA PHE A 20 -6.90 -15.45 -4.68
C PHE A 20 -6.76 -14.29 -3.70
N VAL A 21 -5.89 -13.35 -4.05
CA VAL A 21 -5.79 -12.01 -3.46
C VAL A 21 -5.89 -11.00 -4.59
N ALA A 22 -6.83 -10.06 -4.50
CA ALA A 22 -6.99 -9.00 -5.48
C ALA A 22 -6.85 -7.63 -4.81
N LEU A 23 -6.03 -6.75 -5.38
CA LEU A 23 -5.95 -5.35 -4.93
C LEU A 23 -7.15 -4.58 -5.50
N ASP A 24 -8.04 -4.17 -4.62
CA ASP A 24 -9.25 -3.43 -4.97
C ASP A 24 -9.03 -1.91 -4.97
N GLY A 25 -8.15 -1.44 -4.08
CA GLY A 25 -7.77 -0.04 -4.02
C GLY A 25 -6.60 0.21 -3.09
N ALA A 26 -5.86 1.28 -3.35
CA ALA A 26 -4.75 1.73 -2.53
C ALA A 26 -4.76 3.26 -2.40
N LEU A 27 -4.62 3.74 -1.18
CA LEU A 27 -4.22 5.11 -0.89
C LEU A 27 -2.91 5.01 -0.11
N ALA A 28 -1.84 4.65 -0.82
CA ALA A 28 -0.54 4.38 -0.23
C ALA A 28 0.54 4.72 -1.27
N THR A 29 1.12 5.91 -1.14
CA THR A 29 2.23 6.37 -1.97
C THR A 29 3.43 6.70 -1.08
N ASP A 30 4.64 6.56 -1.63
CA ASP A 30 5.87 6.92 -0.92
C ASP A 30 5.89 8.41 -0.52
N LEU A 31 5.30 9.27 -1.36
CA LEU A 31 5.14 10.69 -1.04
C LEU A 31 4.23 10.92 0.18
N ALA A 32 3.17 10.12 0.36
CA ALA A 32 2.31 10.21 1.54
C ALA A 32 3.07 9.86 2.82
N VAL A 33 3.98 8.86 2.78
CA VAL A 33 4.86 8.53 3.91
C VAL A 33 5.79 9.68 4.24
N VAL A 34 6.40 10.28 3.22
CA VAL A 34 7.34 11.40 3.37
C VAL A 34 6.64 12.63 3.95
N ASN A 35 5.46 12.99 3.42
CA ASN A 35 4.66 14.08 3.94
C ASN A 35 4.15 13.78 5.36
N GLY A 36 3.80 12.52 5.66
CA GLY A 36 3.46 12.05 7.00
C GLY A 36 4.58 12.26 8.01
N ALA A 37 5.84 12.04 7.61
CA ALA A 37 7.00 12.32 8.46
C ALA A 37 7.31 13.82 8.56
N ARG A 38 7.08 14.58 7.49
CA ARG A 38 7.35 16.04 7.44
C ARG A 38 6.31 16.89 8.15
N VAL A 39 5.14 16.34 8.47
CA VAL A 39 4.07 17.07 9.18
C VAL A 39 4.57 17.67 10.50
N SER A 40 5.50 17.00 11.19
CA SER A 40 6.13 17.50 12.42
C SER A 40 6.93 18.78 12.24
N PHE A 41 7.36 19.08 11.00
CA PHE A 41 8.13 20.27 10.62
C PHE A 41 7.29 21.27 9.82
N ASN A 42 5.97 21.05 9.71
CA ASN A 42 5.05 21.86 8.92
C ASN A 42 5.52 22.05 7.46
N GLN A 43 6.05 20.98 6.87
CA GLN A 43 6.52 20.93 5.49
C GLN A 43 5.70 19.91 4.69
N GLU A 44 5.50 20.18 3.40
CA GLU A 44 4.84 19.29 2.45
C GLU A 44 5.61 19.28 1.13
N SER A 45 5.54 18.18 0.40
CA SER A 45 6.12 18.04 -0.93
C SER A 45 5.09 17.48 -1.90
N GLN A 46 5.09 17.99 -3.12
CA GLN A 46 4.18 17.54 -4.18
C GLN A 46 4.81 16.49 -5.10
N GLU A 47 6.13 16.36 -5.06
CA GLU A 47 6.90 15.44 -5.89
C GLU A 47 7.96 14.74 -5.04
N MET A 48 8.36 13.55 -5.49
CA MET A 48 9.42 12.76 -4.88
C MET A 48 10.79 13.23 -5.34
N THR A 49 11.74 13.28 -4.40
CA THR A 49 13.17 13.53 -4.68
C THR A 49 14.04 12.38 -4.17
N GLU A 50 15.28 12.28 -4.63
CA GLU A 50 16.24 11.25 -4.14
C GLU A 50 16.48 11.34 -2.61
N ARG A 51 16.40 12.56 -2.04
CA ARG A 51 16.52 12.76 -0.60
C ARG A 51 15.37 12.11 0.16
N ASP A 52 14.19 12.04 -0.44
CA ASP A 52 13.00 11.48 0.18
C ASP A 52 13.04 9.95 0.22
N GLU A 53 13.65 9.31 -0.78
CA GLU A 53 13.97 7.88 -0.70
C GLU A 53 14.92 7.60 0.48
N GLY A 54 15.94 8.46 0.66
CA GLY A 54 16.84 8.42 1.79
C GLY A 54 16.10 8.54 3.14
N LEU A 55 15.10 9.43 3.19
CA LEU A 55 14.23 9.59 4.36
C LEU A 55 13.41 8.32 4.63
N ILE A 56 12.76 7.73 3.64
CA ILE A 56 11.99 6.47 3.82
C ILE A 56 12.90 5.36 4.36
N ARG A 57 14.12 5.21 3.81
CA ARG A 57 15.11 4.23 4.31
C ARG A 57 15.53 4.52 5.75
N PHE A 58 15.72 5.79 6.09
CA PHE A 58 16.01 6.22 7.47
C PHE A 58 14.86 5.84 8.42
N LEU A 59 13.62 6.18 8.08
CA LEU A 59 12.43 5.88 8.88
C LEU A 59 12.28 4.39 9.14
N MET A 60 12.45 3.57 8.09
CA MET A 60 12.37 2.11 8.19
C MET A 60 13.47 1.55 9.10
N ARG A 61 14.71 2.03 8.98
CA ARG A 61 15.85 1.58 9.79
C ARG A 61 15.68 1.91 11.27
N GLU A 62 15.18 3.10 11.58
CA GLU A 62 14.92 3.55 12.95
C GLU A 62 13.57 3.04 13.50
N LYS A 63 12.82 2.24 12.71
CA LYS A 63 11.51 1.71 13.06
C LYS A 63 10.49 2.80 13.41
N HIS A 64 10.60 3.96 12.76
CA HIS A 64 9.62 5.04 12.89
C HIS A 64 8.40 4.72 12.02
N GLY A 65 7.49 3.92 12.57
CA GLY A 65 6.36 3.33 11.83
C GLY A 65 5.20 4.27 11.54
N SER A 66 4.95 5.27 12.38
CA SER A 66 3.76 6.13 12.27
C SER A 66 3.56 6.81 10.91
N PRO A 67 4.60 7.28 10.18
CA PRO A 67 4.40 7.83 8.84
C PRO A 67 3.87 6.81 7.81
N PHE A 68 4.13 5.52 8.01
CA PHE A 68 3.65 4.45 7.13
C PHE A 68 2.19 4.07 7.38
N GLU A 69 1.61 4.50 8.50
CA GLU A 69 0.21 4.22 8.88
C GLU A 69 -0.79 5.17 8.21
N HIS A 70 -0.31 6.21 7.54
CA HIS A 70 -1.16 7.20 6.86
C HIS A 70 -1.79 6.66 5.56
N GLY A 71 -1.28 5.53 5.04
CA GLY A 71 -1.81 4.87 3.86
C GLY A 71 -2.54 3.57 4.17
N TYR A 72 -3.37 3.12 3.24
CA TYR A 72 -4.06 1.84 3.33
C TYR A 72 -4.16 1.12 1.99
N PHE A 73 -4.25 -0.20 2.08
CA PHE A 73 -4.55 -1.09 0.96
C PHE A 73 -5.83 -1.85 1.27
N ARG A 74 -6.70 -2.00 0.27
CA ARG A 74 -7.93 -2.77 0.36
C ARG A 74 -7.83 -3.97 -0.56
N PHE A 75 -8.02 -5.16 0.01
CA PHE A 75 -7.91 -6.43 -0.70
C PHE A 75 -9.23 -7.19 -0.66
N LEU A 76 -9.57 -7.84 -1.78
CA LEU A 76 -10.52 -8.94 -1.80
C LEU A 76 -9.73 -10.24 -1.66
N VAL A 77 -10.09 -11.06 -0.66
CA VAL A 77 -9.40 -12.32 -0.37
C VAL A 77 -10.39 -13.46 -0.39
N LYS A 78 -10.08 -14.50 -1.16
CA LYS A 78 -10.73 -15.80 -1.08
C LYS A 78 -9.75 -16.78 -0.44
N ALA A 79 -10.08 -17.20 0.78
CA ALA A 79 -9.27 -18.11 1.59
C ALA A 79 -10.15 -19.18 2.26
N PRO A 80 -9.57 -20.32 2.67
CA PRO A 80 -10.22 -21.25 3.59
C PRO A 80 -10.60 -20.55 4.90
N LEU A 81 -11.64 -21.07 5.58
CA LEU A 81 -11.99 -20.68 6.95
C LEU A 81 -11.00 -21.24 7.97
#